data_AF-A0A1N7J9H5-F1
#
_entry.id   AF-A0A1N7J9H5-F1
#
_cell.length_a   1.000
_cell.length_b   1.000
_cell.length_c   1.000
_cell.angle_alpha   90.00
_cell.angle_beta   90.00
_cell.angle_gamma   90.00
#
_symmetry.space_group_name_H-M   'P 1'
#
loop_
_entity.id
_entity.type
_entity.pdbx_description
1 polymer ?
#
loop_
_entity_poly.entity_id
_entity_poly.type
_entity_poly.pdbx_seq_one_letter_code
_entity_poly.pdbx_strand_id
1 'polypeptide(L)'
;MTEQYIPEAGEKIGEVISHSDMEQSGGNFSNLYKKGTAYFRVPDIPVDEKIAIRDEGRYRVAERTGAYTYGSLFSASGNDVEKGILIVLSFLGLILTIVSALAFYFVKKG
;
A
#
# COMPACT_ATOMS: atom_id res chain seq x y z
N MET A 1 -5.53 15.27 -0.89
CA MET A 1 -4.86 16.50 -0.44
C MET A 1 -5.91 17.58 -0.36
N THR A 2 -5.93 18.40 0.68
CA THR A 2 -6.99 19.43 0.82
C THR A 2 -6.62 20.67 0.02
N GLU A 3 -7.61 21.49 -0.33
CA GLU A 3 -7.39 22.84 -0.90
C GLU A 3 -7.24 23.90 0.20
N GLN A 4 -7.02 23.48 1.45
CA GLN A 4 -6.88 24.38 2.59
C GLN A 4 -5.43 24.89 2.70
N TYR A 5 -5.31 26.21 2.73
CA TYR A 5 -4.05 26.91 3.00
C TYR A 5 -4.15 27.67 4.32
N ILE A 6 -3.04 27.70 5.07
CA ILE A 6 -2.87 28.51 6.27
C ILE A 6 -1.71 29.48 6.06
N PRO A 7 -1.80 30.72 6.59
CA PRO A 7 -0.75 31.73 6.43
C PRO A 7 0.49 31.39 7.26
N GLU A 8 0.30 30.74 8.42
CA GLU A 8 1.36 30.38 9.34
C GLU A 8 1.18 28.94 9.81
N ALA A 9 2.30 28.24 9.95
CA ALA A 9 2.37 26.91 10.54
C ALA A 9 3.28 26.97 11.78
N GLY A 10 3.13 25.97 12.65
CA GLY A 10 4.00 25.81 13.82
C GLY A 10 5.41 25.34 13.45
N GLU A 11 6.10 24.72 14.40
CA GLU A 11 7.46 24.26 14.17
C GLU A 11 7.56 23.18 13.09
N LYS A 12 8.76 23.05 12.51
CA LYS A 12 9.11 21.93 11.64
C LYS A 12 9.15 20.65 12.49
N ILE A 13 8.37 19.65 12.10
CA ILE A 13 8.24 18.37 12.81
C ILE A 13 8.90 17.20 12.06
N GLY A 14 9.33 17.41 10.82
CA GLY A 14 10.02 16.39 10.04
C GLY A 14 10.24 16.79 8.59
N GLU A 15 10.69 15.84 7.80
CA GLU A 15 10.82 15.96 6.35
C GLU A 15 10.80 14.60 5.67
N VAL A 16 10.52 14.58 4.37
CA VAL A 16 10.60 13.37 3.55
C VAL A 16 12.05 12.95 3.37
N ILE A 17 12.46 11.85 4.00
CA ILE A 17 13.81 11.29 3.86
C ILE A 17 13.97 10.33 2.68
N SER A 18 12.86 9.76 2.20
CA SER A 18 12.83 8.81 1.08
C SER A 18 11.54 8.98 0.30
N HIS A 19 11.64 9.00 -1.02
CA HIS A 19 10.54 9.10 -1.98
C HIS A 19 10.74 8.01 -3.04
N SER A 20 9.67 7.32 -3.42
CA SER A 20 9.68 6.33 -4.50
C SER A 20 8.78 6.84 -5.63
N ASP A 21 9.29 6.81 -6.86
CA ASP A 21 8.53 7.19 -8.05
C ASP A 21 7.56 6.08 -8.51
N MET A 22 7.53 4.94 -7.80
CA MET A 22 6.56 3.88 -8.01
C MET A 22 5.20 4.32 -7.45
N GLU A 23 4.14 4.15 -8.23
CA GLU A 23 2.76 4.48 -7.82
C GLU A 23 2.35 3.65 -6.60
N GLN A 24 2.52 4.21 -5.40
CA GLN A 24 2.20 3.54 -4.13
C GLN A 24 0.80 3.92 -3.65
N SER A 25 0.02 2.91 -3.26
CA SER A 25 -1.28 3.11 -2.61
C SER A 25 -1.11 3.80 -1.25
N GLY A 26 -2.07 4.67 -0.91
CA GLY A 26 -1.98 5.63 0.19
C GLY A 26 -1.76 5.04 1.58
N GLY A 27 -1.40 5.90 2.54
CA GLY A 27 -1.25 5.52 3.95
C GLY A 27 -0.20 6.29 4.75
N ASN A 28 0.54 7.23 4.18
CA ASN A 28 1.36 8.15 4.98
C ASN A 28 1.57 9.47 4.22
N PHE A 29 2.13 10.47 4.92
CA PHE A 29 2.49 11.75 4.30
C PHE A 29 3.69 11.62 3.35
N SER A 30 4.65 10.72 3.59
CA SER A 30 5.91 10.63 2.83
C SER A 30 5.78 10.12 1.41
N ASN A 31 4.74 9.34 1.12
CA ASN A 31 4.56 8.75 -0.21
C ASN A 31 3.94 9.72 -1.22
N LEU A 32 3.44 10.87 -0.76
CA LEU A 32 2.81 11.88 -1.63
C LEU A 32 3.75 13.03 -2.00
N TYR A 33 4.86 13.19 -1.29
CA TYR A 33 5.70 14.39 -1.37
C TYR A 33 7.15 14.06 -1.70
N LYS A 34 7.80 14.93 -2.47
CA LYS A 34 9.19 14.77 -2.89
C LYS A 34 10.13 14.70 -1.69
N LYS A 35 11.26 14.00 -1.87
CA LYS A 35 12.35 13.99 -0.89
C LYS A 35 12.77 15.42 -0.54
N GLY A 36 12.92 15.70 0.75
CA GLY A 36 13.25 17.02 1.29
C GLY A 36 12.04 17.93 1.55
N THR A 37 10.80 17.53 1.21
CA THR A 37 9.61 18.28 1.62
C THR A 37 9.51 18.30 3.14
N ALA A 38 9.58 19.49 3.74
CA ALA A 38 9.46 19.70 5.17
C ALA A 38 8.01 19.64 5.63
N TYR A 39 7.79 19.05 6.80
CA TYR A 39 6.51 18.97 7.48
C TYR A 39 6.49 19.91 8.66
N PHE A 40 5.37 20.61 8.82
CA PHE A 40 5.14 21.57 9.88
C PHE A 40 3.88 21.21 10.65
N ARG A 41 3.83 21.58 11.93
CA ARG A 41 2.63 21.42 12.74
C ARG A 41 1.54 22.39 12.27
N VAL A 42 0.30 21.92 12.19
CA VAL A 42 -0.86 22.80 12.09
C VAL A 42 -1.24 23.23 13.51
N PRO A 43 -1.38 24.54 13.82
CA PRO A 43 -1.73 24.99 15.16
C PRO A 43 -3.00 24.31 15.69
N ASP A 44 -2.99 23.91 16.96
CA ASP A 44 -4.10 23.28 17.67
C ASP A 44 -4.65 21.97 17.07
N ILE A 45 -3.95 21.36 16.11
CA ILE A 45 -4.32 20.07 15.50
C ILE A 45 -3.23 19.02 15.78
N PRO A 46 -3.61 17.81 16.22
CA PRO A 46 -2.68 16.69 16.38
C PRO A 46 -1.96 16.33 15.07
N VAL A 47 -0.65 16.06 15.16
CA VAL A 47 0.21 15.77 14.00
C VAL A 47 -0.10 14.44 13.32
N ASP A 48 -0.79 13.54 14.02
CA ASP A 48 -1.31 12.29 13.50
C ASP A 48 -2.62 12.44 12.74
N GLU A 49 -3.29 13.59 12.85
CA GLU A 49 -4.46 13.95 12.05
C GLU A 49 -4.09 14.79 10.83
N LYS A 50 -3.33 15.88 11.05
CA LYS A 50 -2.97 16.82 9.99
C LYS A 50 -1.55 17.35 10.12
N ILE A 51 -0.94 17.65 8.98
CA ILE A 51 0.32 18.38 8.88
C ILE A 51 0.20 19.49 7.85
N ALA A 52 1.14 20.45 7.91
CA ALA A 52 1.32 21.48 6.91
C ALA A 52 2.58 21.22 6.08
N ILE A 53 2.50 21.48 4.78
CA ILE A 53 3.65 21.50 3.87
C ILE A 53 3.82 22.90 3.29
N ARG A 54 5.07 23.31 3.03
CA ARG A 54 5.32 24.61 2.38
C ARG A 54 5.02 24.52 0.88
N ASP A 55 4.19 25.42 0.40
CA ASP A 55 3.73 25.52 -1.00
C ASP A 55 3.66 27.00 -1.41
N GLU A 56 4.51 27.42 -2.35
CA GLU A 56 4.57 28.78 -2.90
C GLU A 56 4.53 29.92 -1.85
N GLY A 57 5.26 29.76 -0.75
CA GLY A 57 5.34 30.76 0.33
C GLY A 57 4.17 30.73 1.33
N ARG A 58 3.20 29.83 1.16
CA ARG A 58 2.14 29.52 2.12
C ARG A 58 2.27 28.09 2.62
N TYR A 59 1.40 27.69 3.54
CA TYR A 59 1.36 26.32 4.05
C TYR A 59 0.07 25.64 3.62
N ARG A 60 0.18 24.52 2.90
CA ARG A 60 -0.96 23.70 2.51
C ARG A 60 -1.19 22.59 3.52
N VAL A 61 -2.44 22.37 3.92
CA VAL A 61 -2.80 21.36 4.91
C VAL A 61 -3.00 19.99 4.25
N ALA A 62 -2.37 18.97 4.82
CA ALA A 62 -2.49 17.59 4.43
C ALA A 62 -3.14 16.79 5.57
N GLU A 63 -4.15 15.99 5.23
CA GLU A 63 -4.82 15.09 6.16
C GLU A 63 -4.23 13.69 6.07
N ARG A 64 -4.06 13.04 7.22
CA ARG A 64 -3.60 11.66 7.26
C ARG A 64 -4.75 10.73 6.90
N THR A 65 -4.67 10.09 5.74
CA THR A 65 -5.70 9.16 5.26
C THR A 65 -5.56 7.73 5.81
N GLY A 66 -4.51 7.44 6.58
CA GLY A 66 -4.29 6.13 7.20
C GLY A 66 -2.85 5.91 7.66
N ALA A 67 -2.54 4.68 8.08
CA ALA A 67 -1.17 4.18 8.23
C ALA A 67 -0.70 3.49 6.94
N TYR A 68 0.61 3.42 6.73
CA TYR A 68 1.16 2.80 5.52
C TYR A 68 0.99 1.29 5.60
N THR A 69 0.30 0.70 4.63
CA THR A 69 -0.11 -0.72 4.66
C THR A 69 0.64 -1.60 3.65
N TYR A 70 1.60 -1.07 2.90
CA TYR A 70 2.36 -1.87 1.93
C TYR A 70 3.14 -2.99 2.62
N GLY A 71 2.90 -4.24 2.20
CA GLY A 71 3.42 -5.46 2.85
C GLY A 71 2.43 -6.13 3.82
N SER A 72 1.37 -5.45 4.27
CA SER A 72 0.36 -6.06 5.15
C SER A 72 -0.64 -6.96 4.41
N LEU A 73 -0.77 -6.82 3.08
CA LEU A 73 -1.56 -7.71 2.22
C LEU A 73 -1.05 -9.18 2.23
N PHE A 74 0.18 -9.40 2.69
CA PHE A 74 0.76 -10.74 2.86
C PHE A 74 0.85 -11.19 4.32
N SER A 75 0.21 -10.48 5.26
CA SER A 75 -0.07 -11.04 6.58
C SER A 75 -1.22 -12.04 6.46
N ALA A 76 -0.99 -13.12 5.71
CA ALA A 76 -1.87 -14.26 5.69
C ALA A 76 -1.87 -14.84 7.11
N SER A 77 -3.04 -14.81 7.75
CA SER A 77 -3.27 -15.58 8.96
C SER A 77 -2.95 -17.04 8.64
N GLY A 78 -2.42 -17.82 9.60
CA GLY A 78 -1.99 -19.20 9.35
C GLY A 78 -3.03 -20.07 8.63
N ASN A 79 -4.32 -19.77 8.85
CA ASN A 79 -5.44 -20.44 8.20
C ASN A 79 -5.59 -20.14 6.69
N ASP A 80 -5.11 -19.00 6.22
CA ASP A 80 -5.24 -18.57 4.82
C ASP A 80 -4.15 -19.18 3.93
N VAL A 81 -2.95 -19.38 4.49
CA VAL A 81 -1.86 -20.10 3.82
C VAL A 81 -2.24 -21.57 3.59
N GLU A 82 -2.80 -22.23 4.61
CA GLU A 82 -3.27 -23.62 4.50
C GLU A 82 -4.36 -23.77 3.43
N LYS A 83 -5.35 -22.86 3.41
CA LYS A 83 -6.40 -22.85 2.38
C LYS A 83 -5.84 -22.61 0.98
N GLY A 84 -4.88 -21.70 0.83
CA GLY A 84 -4.19 -21.43 -0.44
C GLY A 84 -3.46 -22.67 -0.96
N ILE A 85 -2.72 -23.36 -0.09
CA ILE A 85 -2.03 -24.62 -0.42
C ILE A 85 -3.03 -25.68 -0.86
N LEU A 86 -4.13 -25.87 -0.13
CA LEU A 86 -5.17 -26.85 -0.48
C LEU A 86 -5.80 -26.55 -1.85
N ILE A 87 -6.07 -25.28 -2.16
CA ILE A 87 -6.59 -24.87 -3.47
C ILE A 87 -5.58 -25.21 -4.58
N VAL A 88 -4.31 -24.86 -4.43
CA VAL A 88 -3.28 -25.15 -5.44
C VAL A 88 -3.13 -26.67 -5.65
N LEU A 89 -3.10 -27.46 -4.58
CA LEU A 89 -3.03 -28.91 -4.65
C LEU A 89 -4.26 -29.52 -5.34
N SER A 90 -5.46 -28.97 -5.11
CA SER A 90 -6.69 -29.44 -5.75
C SER A 90 -6.67 -29.23 -7.26
N PHE A 91 -6.18 -28.08 -7.73
CA PHE A 91 -6.02 -27.80 -9.15
C PHE A 91 -4.95 -28.69 -9.79
N LEU A 92 -3.82 -28.90 -9.11
CA LEU A 92 -2.76 -29.78 -9.61
C LEU A 92 -3.27 -31.22 -9.76
N GLY A 93 -4.02 -31.72 -8.77
CA GLY A 93 -4.66 -33.03 -8.84
C GLY A 93 -5.62 -33.16 -10.00
N LEU A 94 -6.49 -32.15 -10.22
CA LEU A 94 -7.43 -32.14 -11.34
C LEU A 94 -6.71 -32.16 -12.71
N ILE A 95 -5.62 -31.41 -12.86
CA ILE A 95 -4.84 -31.42 -14.10
C ILE A 95 -4.25 -32.81 -14.35
N LEU A 96 -3.69 -33.45 -13.32
CA LEU A 96 -3.12 -34.79 -13.44
C LEU A 96 -4.16 -35.84 -13.82
N THR A 97 -5.39 -35.76 -13.28
CA THR A 97 -6.45 -36.71 -13.66
C THR A 97 -6.89 -36.52 -15.11
N ILE A 98 -7.01 -35.29 -15.59
CA ILE A 98 -7.34 -34.98 -16.98
C ILE A 98 -6.25 -35.52 -17.92
N VAL A 99 -4.98 -35.26 -17.61
CA VAL A 99 -3.84 -35.75 -18.41
C VAL A 99 -3.82 -37.28 -18.45
N SER A 100 -4.04 -37.95 -17.32
CA SER A 100 -4.09 -39.41 -17.24
C SER A 100 -5.25 -39.99 -18.07
N ALA A 101 -6.44 -39.40 -17.99
CA ALA A 101 -7.61 -39.83 -18.76
C ALA A 101 -7.40 -39.68 -20.28
N LEU A 102 -6.80 -38.57 -20.70
CA LEU A 102 -6.44 -38.34 -22.11
C LEU A 102 -5.41 -39.37 -22.59
N ALA A 103 -4.35 -39.62 -21.82
CA ALA A 103 -3.35 -40.62 -22.16
C ALA A 103 -3.98 -42.02 -22.32
N PHE A 104 -4.86 -42.43 -21.40
CA PHE A 104 -5.58 -43.70 -21.50
C PHE A 104 -6.46 -43.80 -22.74
N TYR A 105 -7.18 -42.73 -23.08
CA TYR A 105 -8.02 -42.67 -24.29
C TYR A 105 -7.20 -42.87 -25.57
N PHE A 106 -6.03 -42.22 -25.68
CA PHE A 106 -5.15 -42.39 -26.84
C PHE A 106 -4.53 -43.80 -26.92
N VAL A 107 -4.13 -44.38 -25.78
CA VAL A 107 -3.60 -45.76 -25.74
C VAL A 107 -4.64 -46.80 -26.14
N LYS A 108 -5.92 -46.60 -25.78
CA LYS A 108 -6.99 -47.54 -26.15
C LYS A 108 -7.43 -47.42 -27.62
N LYS A 109 -7.24 -46.25 -28.23
CA LYS A 109 -7.69 -45.96 -29.60
C LYS A 109 -6.65 -46.34 -30.67
N GLY A 110 -5.37 -46.38 -30.32
CA GLY A 110 -4.28 -46.88 -31.18
C GLY A 110 -4.13 -48.39 -31.07
#